data_AF-A0A3S0VDG5-F1
#
_entry.id   AF-A0A3S0VDG5-F1
#
_cell.length_a   1.000
_cell.length_b   1.000
_cell.length_c   1.000
_cell.angle_alpha   90.00
_cell.angle_beta   90.00
_cell.angle_gamma   90.00
#
_symmetry.space_group_name_H-M   'P 1'
#
loop_
_entity.id
_entity.type
_entity.pdbx_description
1 polymer ?
#
loop_
_entity_poly.entity_id
_entity_poly.type
_entity_poly.pdbx_seq_one_letter_code
_entity_poly.pdbx_strand_id
1 'polypeptide(L)'
;METVFSRQIQEDVADLKSREKEPFAKGIADRIRFLRLLKEGHAERLADVAALLGYHLRTVQRWWQTYRAGGLAALLPGPPHRGASERITPEAWTGLRAEMEAGHIGSLHDAQVYLRDHWSIDYGIDAISKLFRRRKTKLKTGRPHHRKAASPAVQAAFKK
;
A
#
# COMPACT_ATOMS: atom_id res chain seq x y z
N MET A 1 17.76 -38.95 -5.35
CA MET A 1 17.27 -39.21 -3.99
C MET A 1 16.09 -38.30 -3.74
N GLU A 2 14.91 -38.83 -3.41
CA GLU A 2 13.77 -37.99 -3.06
C GLU A 2 13.95 -37.40 -1.65
N THR A 3 13.89 -36.07 -1.53
CA THR A 3 13.93 -35.38 -0.23
C THR A 3 12.53 -35.18 0.33
N VAL A 4 12.42 -34.98 1.65
CA VAL A 4 11.16 -34.62 2.33
C VAL A 4 10.54 -33.34 1.74
N PHE A 5 11.37 -32.42 1.25
CA PHE A 5 10.93 -31.21 0.57
C PHE A 5 10.34 -31.50 -0.81
N SER A 6 11.00 -32.36 -1.60
CA SER A 6 10.57 -32.68 -2.96
C SER A 6 9.14 -33.26 -3.02
N ARG A 7 8.74 -34.02 -2.00
CA ARG A 7 7.38 -34.58 -1.87
C ARG A 7 6.31 -33.54 -1.51
N GLN A 8 6.70 -32.45 -0.85
CA GLN A 8 5.76 -31.39 -0.46
C GLN A 8 5.54 -30.36 -1.57
N ILE A 9 6.49 -30.24 -2.49
CA ILE A 9 6.41 -29.31 -3.61
C ILE A 9 5.56 -29.92 -4.72
N GLN A 10 4.44 -29.27 -5.05
CA GLN A 10 3.48 -29.77 -6.04
C GLN A 10 3.95 -29.53 -7.48
N GLU A 11 4.68 -28.44 -7.71
CA GLU A 11 5.18 -28.08 -9.03
C GLU A 11 6.32 -28.99 -9.46
N ASP A 12 6.36 -29.29 -10.76
CA ASP A 12 7.46 -30.04 -11.33
C ASP A 12 8.67 -29.14 -11.62
N VAL A 13 9.81 -29.77 -11.92
CA VAL A 13 11.06 -29.06 -12.18
C VAL A 13 11.01 -28.25 -13.49
N ALA A 14 10.29 -28.73 -14.51
CA ALA A 14 10.20 -28.08 -15.81
C ALA A 14 9.35 -26.80 -15.75
N ASP A 15 8.25 -26.85 -15.00
CA ASP A 15 7.38 -25.72 -14.67
C ASP A 15 8.17 -24.63 -13.94
N LEU A 16 8.90 -25.01 -12.89
CA LEU A 16 9.70 -24.06 -12.11
C LEU A 16 10.82 -23.44 -12.95
N LYS A 17 11.50 -24.21 -13.82
CA LYS A 17 12.49 -23.68 -14.76
C LYS A 17 11.91 -22.70 -15.77
N SER A 18 10.70 -22.96 -16.25
CA SER A 18 10.02 -22.09 -17.21
C SER A 18 9.63 -20.77 -16.55
N ARG A 19 9.05 -20.83 -15.35
CA ARG A 19 8.68 -19.63 -14.57
C ARG A 19 9.89 -18.81 -14.12
N GLU A 20 11.03 -19.44 -13.81
CA GLU A 20 12.27 -18.73 -13.45
C GLU A 20 12.78 -17.82 -14.59
N LYS A 21 12.46 -18.14 -15.85
CA LYS A 21 12.87 -17.37 -17.04
C LYS A 21 11.95 -16.19 -17.36
N GLU A 22 10.77 -16.11 -16.73
CA GLU A 22 9.87 -14.98 -16.94
C GLU A 22 10.47 -13.67 -16.38
N PRO A 23 10.13 -12.51 -16.96
CA PRO A 23 10.65 -11.22 -16.54
C PRO A 23 10.04 -10.79 -15.20
N PHE A 24 10.54 -11.36 -14.11
CA PHE A 24 10.16 -11.01 -12.75
C PHE A 24 11.18 -10.09 -12.08
N ALA A 25 10.72 -9.36 -11.05
CA ALA A 25 11.64 -8.76 -10.09
C ALA A 25 12.55 -9.85 -9.48
N LYS A 26 13.84 -9.55 -9.30
CA LYS A 26 14.86 -10.50 -8.83
C LYS A 26 14.41 -11.37 -7.63
N GLY A 27 13.74 -10.75 -6.66
CA GLY A 27 13.27 -11.46 -5.46
C GLY A 27 12.19 -12.52 -5.71
N ILE A 28 11.43 -12.43 -6.80
CA ILE A 28 10.46 -13.47 -7.20
C ILE A 28 11.18 -14.61 -7.91
N ALA A 29 12.12 -14.30 -8.81
CA ALA A 29 12.94 -15.31 -9.49
C ALA A 29 13.73 -16.17 -8.48
N ASP A 30 14.32 -15.54 -7.45
CA ASP A 30 15.04 -16.27 -6.39
C ASP A 30 14.12 -17.21 -5.57
N ARG A 31 12.85 -16.87 -5.37
CA ARG A 31 11.87 -17.74 -4.70
C ARG A 31 11.46 -18.94 -5.55
N ILE A 32 11.35 -18.76 -6.86
CA ILE A 32 11.11 -19.86 -7.80
C ILE A 32 12.33 -20.78 -7.81
N ARG A 33 13.53 -20.21 -7.91
CA ARG A 33 14.80 -20.95 -7.85
C ARG A 33 14.96 -21.72 -6.54
N PHE A 34 14.56 -21.13 -5.42
CA PHE A 34 14.49 -21.79 -4.11
C PHE A 34 13.65 -23.08 -4.14
N LEU A 35 12.42 -23.02 -4.66
CA LEU A 35 11.57 -24.22 -4.78
C LEU A 35 12.18 -25.25 -5.73
N ARG A 36 12.75 -24.80 -6.84
CA ARG A 36 13.37 -25.70 -7.82
C ARG A 36 14.53 -26.48 -7.21
N LEU A 37 15.44 -25.81 -6.48
CA LEU A 37 16.58 -26.46 -5.82
C LEU A 37 16.12 -27.50 -4.79
N LEU A 38 15.04 -27.21 -4.04
CA LEU A 38 14.45 -28.16 -3.10
C LEU A 38 13.78 -29.35 -3.81
N LYS A 39 13.09 -29.10 -4.93
CA LYS A 39 12.42 -30.14 -5.73
C LYS A 39 13.42 -31.09 -6.40
N GLU A 40 14.50 -30.55 -6.96
CA GLU A 40 15.61 -31.29 -7.57
C GLU A 40 16.44 -32.07 -6.53
N GLY A 41 16.24 -31.82 -5.23
CA GLY A 41 16.96 -32.50 -4.15
C GLY A 41 18.40 -32.02 -3.98
N HIS A 42 18.73 -30.82 -4.46
CA HIS A 42 20.07 -30.22 -4.33
C HIS A 42 20.42 -29.79 -2.89
N ALA A 43 19.47 -29.89 -1.97
CA ALA A 43 19.67 -29.57 -0.56
C ALA A 43 18.80 -30.45 0.33
N GLU A 44 19.42 -31.01 1.38
CA GLU A 44 18.73 -31.75 2.42
C GLU A 44 18.22 -30.84 3.54
N ARG A 45 18.73 -29.59 3.62
CA ARG A 45 18.33 -28.61 4.63
C ARG A 45 18.11 -27.24 3.99
N LEU A 46 17.21 -26.45 4.58
CA LEU A 46 16.96 -25.08 4.15
C LEU A 46 18.22 -24.19 4.22
N ALA A 47 19.14 -24.49 5.13
CA ALA A 47 20.40 -23.75 5.28
C ALA A 47 21.30 -23.87 4.04
N ASP A 48 21.30 -25.03 3.38
CA ASP A 48 22.13 -25.27 2.21
C ASP A 48 21.62 -24.44 1.01
N VAL A 49 20.29 -24.38 0.82
CA VAL A 49 19.68 -23.51 -0.20
C VAL A 49 19.87 -22.03 0.13
N ALA A 50 19.82 -21.65 1.40
CA ALA A 50 20.06 -20.28 1.83
C ALA A 50 21.45 -19.80 1.40
N ALA A 51 22.48 -20.62 1.64
CA ALA A 51 23.85 -20.35 1.24
C ALA A 51 24.00 -20.25 -0.28
N LEU A 52 23.38 -21.18 -1.03
CA LEU A 52 23.42 -21.17 -2.50
C LEU A 52 22.78 -19.92 -3.13
N LEU A 53 21.71 -19.39 -2.53
CA LEU A 53 21.00 -18.21 -3.02
C LEU A 53 21.52 -16.90 -2.42
N GLY A 54 22.42 -16.94 -1.45
CA GLY A 54 22.95 -15.74 -0.76
C GLY A 54 21.93 -15.08 0.17
N TYR A 55 21.00 -15.84 0.76
CA TYR A 55 20.02 -15.33 1.72
C TYR A 55 20.27 -15.86 3.13
N HIS A 56 19.84 -15.11 4.13
CA HIS A 56 19.85 -15.57 5.51
C HIS A 56 18.84 -16.72 5.73
N LEU A 57 19.16 -17.69 6.60
CA LEU A 57 18.31 -18.85 6.89
C LEU A 57 16.86 -18.46 7.25
N ARG A 58 16.68 -17.44 8.09
CA ARG A 58 15.33 -16.95 8.47
C ARG A 58 14.49 -16.51 7.27
N THR A 59 15.11 -16.01 6.20
CA THR A 59 14.41 -15.56 4.99
C THR A 59 13.85 -16.75 4.24
N VAL A 60 14.67 -17.77 3.96
CA VAL A 60 14.21 -18.99 3.27
C VAL A 60 13.26 -19.83 4.14
N GLN A 61 13.41 -19.81 5.47
CA GLN A 61 12.44 -20.40 6.38
C GLN A 61 11.07 -19.73 6.24
N ARG A 62 11.04 -18.39 6.16
CA ARG A 62 9.79 -17.65 5.92
C ARG A 62 9.18 -18.03 4.57
N TRP A 63 9.99 -18.09 3.50
CA TRP A 63 9.53 -18.54 2.18
C TRP A 63 8.92 -19.94 2.24
N TRP A 64 9.59 -20.87 2.93
CA TRP A 64 9.09 -22.22 3.11
C TRP A 64 7.74 -22.26 3.84
N GLN A 65 7.59 -21.49 4.93
CA GLN A 65 6.31 -21.43 5.65
C GLN A 65 5.20 -20.79 4.81
N THR A 66 5.51 -19.74 4.04
CA THR A 66 4.55 -19.12 3.11
C THR A 66 4.11 -20.10 2.04
N TYR A 67 5.04 -20.86 1.45
CA TYR A 67 4.72 -21.90 0.47
C TYR A 67 3.86 -23.01 1.10
N ARG A 68 4.19 -23.48 2.31
CA ARG A 68 3.39 -24.51 2.99
C ARG A 68 1.96 -24.04 3.31
N ALA A 69 1.76 -22.74 3.52
CA ALA A 69 0.45 -22.18 3.86
C ALA A 69 -0.46 -21.95 2.64
N GLY A 70 0.10 -21.69 1.45
CA GLY A 70 -0.72 -21.32 0.28
C GLY A 70 -0.08 -21.60 -1.08
N GLY A 71 0.88 -22.51 -1.13
CA GLY A 71 1.57 -22.96 -2.34
C GLY A 71 2.35 -21.85 -3.04
N LEU A 72 2.60 -22.06 -4.33
CA LEU A 72 3.31 -21.11 -5.18
C LEU A 72 2.60 -19.75 -5.25
N ALA A 73 1.26 -19.75 -5.28
CA ALA A 73 0.44 -18.55 -5.33
C ALA A 73 0.60 -17.66 -4.09
N ALA A 74 0.97 -18.19 -2.93
CA ALA A 74 1.29 -17.39 -1.75
C ALA A 74 2.75 -16.91 -1.72
N LEU A 75 3.66 -17.66 -2.34
CA LEU A 75 5.10 -17.36 -2.35
C LEU A 75 5.48 -16.24 -3.33
N LEU A 76 4.85 -16.21 -4.51
CA LEU A 76 5.17 -15.28 -5.59
C LEU A 76 4.73 -13.83 -5.32
N PRO A 77 3.47 -13.54 -4.92
CA PRO A 77 3.13 -12.19 -4.50
C PRO A 77 3.91 -11.90 -3.22
N GLY A 78 4.87 -10.98 -3.29
CA GLY A 78 5.32 -10.32 -2.07
C GLY A 78 4.09 -9.76 -1.35
N PRO A 79 4.04 -9.76 -0.01
CA PRO A 79 2.97 -9.10 0.70
C PRO A 79 2.85 -7.70 0.12
N PRO A 80 1.66 -7.29 -0.38
CA PRO A 80 1.51 -5.95 -0.92
C PRO A 80 2.00 -4.99 0.16
N HIS A 81 2.90 -4.08 -0.21
CA HIS A 81 3.27 -2.96 0.65
C HIS A 81 2.05 -2.06 0.81
N ARG A 82 1.05 -2.52 1.56
CA ARG A 82 -0.07 -1.71 1.97
C ARG A 82 0.53 -0.75 2.99
N GLY A 83 0.70 0.52 2.58
CA GLY A 83 0.97 1.58 3.53
C GLY A 83 -0.09 1.57 4.64
N ALA A 84 0.15 2.35 5.70
CA ALA A 84 -0.78 2.46 6.80
C ALA A 84 -2.21 2.73 6.30
N SER A 85 -3.18 2.00 6.86
CA SER A 85 -4.60 2.19 6.56
C SER A 85 -5.00 3.65 6.75
N GLU A 86 -5.92 4.14 5.92
CA GLU A 86 -6.44 5.49 6.10
C GLU A 86 -7.17 5.58 7.45
N ARG A 87 -6.86 6.63 8.23
CA ARG A 87 -7.52 6.90 9.52
C ARG A 87 -8.94 7.45 9.38
N ILE A 88 -9.29 7.97 8.20
CA ILE A 88 -10.61 8.52 7.95
C ILE A 88 -11.63 7.41 7.73
N THR A 89 -12.73 7.44 8.48
CA THR A 89 -13.85 6.52 8.29
C THR A 89 -14.74 6.95 7.12
N PRO A 90 -15.54 6.05 6.53
CA PRO A 90 -16.51 6.40 5.48
C PRO A 90 -17.51 7.48 5.90
N GLU A 91 -17.90 7.48 7.18
CA GLU A 91 -18.84 8.43 7.78
C GLU A 91 -18.18 9.81 7.89
N ALA A 92 -16.94 9.86 8.41
CA ALA A 92 -16.17 11.09 8.52
C ALA A 92 -15.92 11.73 7.15
N TRP A 93 -15.66 10.91 6.14
CA TRP A 93 -15.52 11.37 4.77
C TRP A 93 -16.83 11.93 4.19
N THR A 94 -17.96 11.33 4.53
CA THR A 94 -19.27 11.80 4.08
C THR A 94 -19.66 13.12 4.74
N GLY A 95 -19.44 13.25 6.06
CA GLY A 95 -19.62 14.51 6.77
C GLY A 95 -18.72 15.62 6.22
N LEU A 96 -17.44 15.32 6.00
CA LEU A 96 -16.49 16.28 5.40
C LEU A 96 -16.97 16.78 4.03
N ARG A 97 -17.49 15.89 3.18
CA ARG A 97 -18.03 16.28 1.87
C ARG A 97 -19.26 17.17 2.00
N ALA A 98 -20.17 16.87 2.92
CA ALA A 98 -21.36 17.70 3.15
C ALA A 98 -20.97 19.13 3.57
N GLU A 99 -20.01 19.28 4.49
CA GLU A 99 -19.49 20.59 4.92
C GLU A 99 -18.75 21.34 3.80
N MET A 100 -18.05 20.61 2.92
CA MET A 100 -17.45 21.19 1.72
C MET A 100 -18.50 21.66 0.72
N GLU A 101 -19.62 20.94 0.57
CA GLU A 101 -20.74 21.32 -0.30
C GLU A 101 -21.53 22.50 0.26
N ALA A 102 -21.68 22.57 1.59
CA ALA A 102 -22.24 23.72 2.30
C ALA A 102 -21.33 24.97 2.25
N GLY A 103 -20.08 24.82 1.82
CA GLY A 103 -19.11 25.93 1.69
C GLY A 103 -18.44 26.33 3.01
N HIS A 104 -18.61 25.54 4.08
CA HIS A 104 -17.97 25.79 5.37
C HIS A 104 -16.46 25.45 5.36
N ILE A 105 -16.03 24.59 4.44
CA ILE A 105 -14.64 24.15 4.30
C ILE A 105 -14.04 24.73 3.01
N GLY A 106 -13.25 25.80 3.16
CA GLY A 106 -12.60 26.50 2.04
C GLY A 106 -11.14 26.12 1.83
N SER A 107 -10.48 25.58 2.85
CA SER A 107 -9.04 25.26 2.84
C SER A 107 -8.72 23.87 3.41
N LEU A 108 -7.49 23.40 3.17
CA LEU A 108 -6.98 22.16 3.78
C LEU A 108 -6.92 22.26 5.31
N HIS A 109 -6.73 23.46 5.85
CA HIS A 109 -6.73 23.69 7.29
C HIS A 109 -8.13 23.56 7.88
N ASP A 110 -9.15 24.09 7.21
CA ASP A 110 -10.55 23.94 7.66
C ASP A 110 -10.95 22.45 7.66
N ALA A 111 -10.54 21.69 6.65
CA ALA A 111 -10.75 20.24 6.62
C ALA A 111 -10.02 19.51 7.75
N GLN A 112 -8.79 19.93 8.08
CA GLN A 112 -8.03 19.39 9.20
C GLN A 112 -8.74 19.66 10.54
N VAL A 113 -9.17 20.91 10.76
CA VAL A 113 -9.87 21.35 11.97
C VAL A 113 -11.18 20.59 12.13
N TYR A 114 -11.98 20.49 11.06
CA TYR A 114 -13.23 19.74 11.08
C TYR A 114 -13.03 18.27 11.46
N LEU A 115 -12.08 17.57 10.82
CA LEU A 115 -11.81 16.17 11.12
C LEU A 115 -11.29 15.94 12.54
N ARG A 116 -10.48 16.87 13.06
CA ARG A 116 -10.00 16.80 14.44
C ARG A 116 -11.13 17.04 15.42
N ASP A 117 -11.91 18.09 15.24
CA ASP A 117 -12.84 18.56 16.27
C ASP A 117 -14.16 17.76 16.27
N HIS A 118 -14.64 17.33 15.10
CA HIS A 118 -15.93 16.61 14.98
C HIS A 118 -15.76 15.09 14.99
N TRP A 119 -14.60 14.59 14.53
CA TRP A 119 -14.36 13.17 14.35
C TRP A 119 -13.19 12.63 15.18
N SER A 120 -12.47 13.49 15.92
CA SER A 120 -11.27 13.12 16.68
C SER A 120 -10.18 12.47 15.82
N ILE A 121 -10.11 12.82 14.53
CA ILE A 121 -9.12 12.30 13.57
C ILE A 121 -8.09 13.38 13.29
N ASP A 122 -6.91 13.26 13.89
CA ASP A 122 -5.85 14.25 13.73
C ASP A 122 -4.94 13.96 12.52
N TYR A 123 -5.09 14.73 11.45
CA TYR A 123 -4.18 14.69 10.30
C TYR A 123 -3.23 15.88 10.28
N GLY A 124 -2.00 15.67 9.82
CA GLY A 124 -1.18 16.77 9.32
C GLY A 124 -1.72 17.30 7.97
N ILE A 125 -1.46 18.57 7.66
CA ILE A 125 -1.91 19.22 6.41
C ILE A 125 -1.46 18.44 5.15
N ASP A 126 -0.23 17.93 5.12
CA ASP A 126 0.27 17.10 4.01
C ASP A 126 -0.55 15.80 3.85
N ALA A 127 -0.95 15.19 4.96
CA ALA A 127 -1.76 13.99 4.94
C ALA A 127 -3.20 14.26 4.45
N ILE A 128 -3.79 15.43 4.78
CA ILE A 128 -5.06 15.90 4.19
C ILE A 128 -4.90 16.13 2.68
N SER A 129 -3.83 16.80 2.25
CA SER A 129 -3.57 17.02 0.80
C SER A 129 -3.47 15.70 0.04
N LYS A 130 -2.70 14.74 0.57
CA LYS A 130 -2.58 13.39 0.00
C LYS A 130 -3.91 12.64 0.03
N LEU A 131 -4.70 12.77 1.10
CA LEU A 131 -6.04 12.17 1.20
C LEU A 131 -6.95 12.68 0.08
N PHE A 132 -7.01 13.99 -0.14
CA PHE A 132 -7.82 14.60 -1.19
C PHE A 132 -7.36 14.15 -2.59
N ARG A 133 -6.04 14.08 -2.83
CA ARG A 133 -5.48 13.54 -4.08
C ARG A 133 -5.90 12.09 -4.32
N ARG A 134 -5.79 11.21 -3.31
CA ARG A 134 -6.19 9.78 -3.43
C ARG A 134 -7.69 9.64 -3.69
N ARG A 135 -8.51 10.44 -3.03
CA ARG A 135 -9.97 10.48 -3.20
C ARG A 135 -10.42 11.28 -4.42
N LYS A 136 -9.48 11.79 -5.24
CA LYS A 136 -9.73 12.60 -6.44
C LYS A 136 -10.71 13.77 -6.19
N THR A 137 -10.69 14.33 -4.99
CA THR A 137 -11.60 15.40 -4.57
C THR A 137 -10.87 16.73 -4.62
N LYS A 138 -11.47 17.72 -5.27
CA LYS A 138 -11.00 19.10 -5.27
C LYS A 138 -11.78 19.87 -4.20
N LEU A 139 -11.11 20.74 -3.44
CA LEU A 139 -11.87 21.75 -2.68
C LEU A 139 -12.58 22.65 -3.68
N LYS A 140 -13.89 22.83 -3.50
CA LYS A 140 -14.68 23.83 -4.21
C LYS A 140 -14.43 25.18 -3.54
N THR A 141 -13.21 25.69 -3.64
CA THR A 141 -12.90 27.01 -3.12
C THR A 141 -13.32 28.05 -4.16
N GLY A 142 -14.05 29.08 -3.74
CA GLY A 142 -14.27 30.28 -4.55
C GLY A 142 -12.94 30.99 -4.87
N ARG A 143 -12.98 32.02 -5.74
CA ARG A 143 -11.77 32.82 -6.04
C ARG A 143 -11.19 33.35 -4.72
N PRO A 144 -9.88 33.22 -4.46
CA PRO A 144 -9.28 33.76 -3.24
C PRO A 144 -9.62 35.25 -3.10
N HIS A 145 -10.35 35.60 -2.05
CA HIS A 145 -10.58 36.99 -1.67
C HIS A 145 -9.48 37.42 -0.70
N HIS A 146 -8.94 38.62 -0.90
CA HIS A 146 -7.93 39.16 -0.01
C HIS A 146 -8.51 39.32 1.41
N ARG A 147 -7.77 38.97 2.46
CA ARG A 147 -8.28 38.97 3.85
C ARG A 147 -8.71 40.36 4.35
N LYS A 148 -8.24 41.43 3.68
CA LYS A 148 -8.66 42.83 3.91
C LYS A 148 -9.73 43.31 2.91
N ALA A 149 -10.29 42.44 2.08
CA ALA A 149 -11.40 42.80 1.23
C ALA A 149 -12.56 43.17 2.16
N ALA A 150 -12.95 44.44 2.11
CA ALA A 150 -14.00 44.97 2.96
C ALA A 150 -15.30 44.20 2.71
N SER A 151 -16.15 44.10 3.74
CA SER A 151 -17.45 43.42 3.69
C SER A 151 -18.21 43.80 2.40
N PRO A 152 -19.06 42.91 1.84
CA PRO A 152 -19.80 43.19 0.61
C PRO A 152 -20.51 44.56 0.61
N ALA A 153 -20.98 45.00 1.78
CA ALA A 153 -21.57 46.32 2.01
C ALA A 153 -20.61 47.51 1.75
N VAL A 154 -19.33 47.38 2.10
CA VAL A 154 -18.31 48.42 1.90
C VAL A 154 -17.88 48.49 0.43
N GLN A 155 -17.87 47.35 -0.27
CA GLN A 155 -17.59 47.32 -1.71
C GLN A 155 -18.70 47.97 -2.54
N ALA A 156 -19.96 47.83 -2.12
CA ALA A 156 -21.09 48.50 -2.75
C ALA A 156 -21.05 50.02 -2.57
N ALA A 157 -20.57 50.50 -1.42
CA ALA A 157 -20.42 51.94 -1.14
C ALA A 157 -19.33 52.62 -1.98
N PHE A 158 -18.30 51.88 -2.41
CA PHE A 158 -17.19 52.42 -3.22
C PHE A 158 -17.53 52.55 -4.72
N LYS A 159 -18.68 52.05 -5.15
CA LYS A 159 -19.13 52.00 -6.55
C LYS A 159 -20.06 53.16 -6.92
N LYS A 160 -20.03 54.25 -6.14
CA LYS A 160 -20.84 55.46 -6.34
C LYS A 160 -19.98 56.59 -6.90
#